data_AF-A0A3S1QDW8-F1
#
_entry.id   AF-A0A3S1QDW8-F1
#
_cell.length_a   1.000
_cell.length_b   1.000
_cell.length_c   1.000
_cell.angle_alpha   90.00
_cell.angle_beta   90.00
_cell.angle_gamma   90.00
#
_symmetry.space_group_name_H-M   'P 1'
#
loop_
_entity.id
_entity.type
_entity.pdbx_description
1 polymer ?
#
loop_
_entity_poly.entity_id
_entity_poly.type
_entity_poly.pdbx_seq_one_letter_code
_entity_poly.pdbx_strand_id
1 'polypeptide(L)'
;MTGRANSIIIVGGGASGVVLAAHLLKSPNPDLRVTLIERRPHFGQGIAYSTLLSAHVLNVSAAGMSAYADDPGNFWRWLQERGLATAEEAPFYA
;
A
#
# COMPACT_ATOMS: atom_id res chain seq x y z
N MET A 1 -27.18 21.91 15.13
CA MET A 1 -25.73 21.67 15.27
C MET A 1 -25.33 20.72 14.16
N THR A 2 -24.66 21.23 13.12
CA THR A 2 -24.18 20.42 11.99
C THR A 2 -23.10 19.46 12.49
N GLY A 3 -23.33 18.15 12.37
CA GLY A 3 -22.38 17.12 12.77
C GLY A 3 -21.01 17.39 12.15
N ARG A 4 -19.93 17.22 12.94
CA ARG A 4 -18.56 17.31 12.44
C ARG A 4 -18.45 16.43 11.20
N ALA A 5 -17.99 16.99 10.09
CA ALA A 5 -17.71 16.21 8.90
C ALA A 5 -16.67 15.14 9.27
N ASN A 6 -17.05 13.87 9.21
CA ASN A 6 -16.15 12.72 9.35
C ASN A 6 -15.33 12.57 8.06
N SER A 7 -14.64 13.64 7.65
CA SER A 7 -13.90 13.72 6.40
C SER A 7 -12.41 13.83 6.69
N ILE A 8 -11.63 12.94 6.11
CA ILE A 8 -10.17 12.95 6.18
C ILE A 8 -9.64 13.24 4.78
N ILE A 9 -8.77 14.25 4.66
CA ILE A 9 -8.03 14.53 3.43
C ILE A 9 -6.59 14.06 3.62
N ILE A 10 -6.10 13.23 2.71
CA ILE A 10 -4.72 12.75 2.66
C ILE A 10 -4.05 13.44 1.46
N VAL A 11 -2.99 14.19 1.72
CA VAL A 11 -2.18 14.84 0.68
C VAL A 11 -0.90 14.04 0.47
N GLY A 12 -0.76 13.49 -0.73
CA GLY A 12 0.30 12.53 -1.09
C GLY A 12 -0.29 11.13 -1.25
N GLY A 13 -0.42 10.69 -2.49
CA GLY A 13 -0.93 9.38 -2.86
C GLY A 13 0.16 8.38 -3.21
N GLY A 14 1.34 8.49 -2.59
CA GLY A 14 2.34 7.42 -2.59
C GLY A 14 1.92 6.23 -1.72
N ALA A 15 2.82 5.27 -1.55
CA ALA A 15 2.53 4.00 -0.85
C ALA A 15 1.92 4.23 0.54
N SER A 16 2.52 5.10 1.35
CA SER A 16 2.02 5.42 2.70
C SER A 16 0.61 6.01 2.69
N GLY A 17 0.30 6.91 1.74
CA GLY A 17 -1.01 7.55 1.64
C GLY A 17 -2.10 6.57 1.21
N VAL A 18 -1.80 5.69 0.25
CA VAL A 18 -2.73 4.64 -0.19
C VAL A 18 -2.95 3.60 0.91
N VAL A 19 -1.90 3.16 1.60
CA VAL A 19 -2.01 2.21 2.71
C VAL A 19 -2.84 2.82 3.85
N LEU A 20 -2.59 4.09 4.22
CA LEU A 20 -3.40 4.79 5.21
C LEU A 20 -4.87 4.87 4.79
N ALA A 21 -5.15 5.24 3.53
CA ALA A 21 -6.51 5.28 3.01
C ALA A 21 -7.19 3.91 3.11
N ALA A 22 -6.50 2.83 2.74
CA ALA A 22 -7.01 1.47 2.84
C ALA A 22 -7.35 1.07 4.29
N HIS A 23 -6.52 1.46 5.26
CA HIS A 23 -6.80 1.24 6.69
C HIS A 23 -7.99 2.05 7.19
N LEU A 24 -8.12 3.32 6.80
CA LEU A 24 -9.26 4.14 7.16
C LEU A 24 -10.58 3.58 6.62
N LEU A 25 -10.55 3.04 5.39
CA LEU A 25 -11.73 2.44 4.75
C LEU A 25 -12.17 1.10 5.38
N LYS A 26 -11.36 0.49 6.27
CA LYS A 26 -11.81 -0.63 7.11
C LYS A 26 -12.72 -0.19 8.26
N SER A 27 -12.83 1.11 8.52
CA SER A 27 -13.71 1.63 9.57
C SER A 27 -15.16 1.20 9.33
N PRO A 28 -15.90 0.75 10.35
CA PRO A 28 -17.32 0.44 10.21
C PRO A 28 -18.21 1.71 10.12
N ASN A 29 -17.62 2.92 10.22
CA ASN A 29 -18.35 4.18 10.19
C ASN A 29 -18.82 4.52 8.76
N PRO A 30 -20.13 4.45 8.46
CA PRO A 30 -20.66 4.71 7.12
C PRO A 30 -20.54 6.18 6.69
N ASP A 31 -20.33 7.10 7.63
CA ASP A 31 -20.20 8.53 7.38
C ASP A 31 -18.74 8.95 7.13
N LEU A 32 -17.78 8.05 7.30
CA LEU A 32 -16.38 8.34 7.02
C LEU A 32 -16.20 8.61 5.51
N ARG A 33 -15.56 9.73 5.20
CA ARG A 33 -15.16 10.10 3.83
C ARG A 33 -13.65 10.29 3.82
N VAL A 34 -12.97 9.64 2.87
CA VAL A 34 -11.53 9.77 2.69
C VAL A 34 -11.29 10.35 1.30
N THR A 35 -10.64 11.51 1.23
CA THR A 35 -10.20 12.12 -0.02
C THR A 35 -8.68 11.99 -0.13
N LEU A 36 -8.20 11.30 -1.16
CA LEU A 36 -6.76 11.13 -1.42
C LEU A 36 -6.37 12.03 -2.60
N ILE A 37 -5.38 12.90 -2.38
CA ILE A 37 -4.88 13.84 -3.38
C ILE A 37 -3.45 13.46 -3.76
N GLU A 38 -3.21 13.18 -5.04
CA GLU A 38 -1.88 12.96 -5.60
C GLU A 38 -1.66 13.90 -6.78
N ARG A 39 -0.46 14.46 -6.87
CA ARG A 39 -0.08 15.36 -7.97
C ARG A 39 0.30 14.58 -9.23
N ARG A 40 0.86 13.38 -9.08
CA ARG A 40 1.25 12.48 -10.16
C ARG A 40 0.03 11.79 -10.79
N PRO A 41 0.15 11.28 -12.02
CA PRO A 41 -0.95 10.57 -12.69
C PRO A 41 -1.32 9.21 -12.04
N HIS A 42 -0.47 8.68 -11.15
CA HIS A 42 -0.66 7.37 -10.54
C HIS A 42 -0.54 7.44 -9.02
N PHE A 43 -1.45 6.71 -8.35
CA PHE A 43 -1.41 6.47 -6.92
C PHE A 43 -0.52 5.25 -6.59
N GLY A 44 -0.13 5.12 -5.32
CA GLY A 44 0.59 3.98 -4.75
C GLY A 44 2.10 4.05 -4.94
N GLN A 45 2.59 4.45 -6.11
CA GLN A 45 4.03 4.41 -6.37
C GLN A 45 4.81 5.47 -5.59
N GLY A 46 4.27 6.70 -5.50
CA GLY A 46 4.96 7.82 -4.86
C GLY A 46 6.34 8.05 -5.47
N ILE A 47 7.29 8.59 -4.69
CA ILE A 47 8.68 8.71 -5.15
C ILE A 47 9.38 7.34 -5.16
N ALA A 48 9.15 6.54 -4.11
CA ALA A 48 9.91 5.32 -3.84
C ALA A 48 9.78 4.22 -4.92
N TYR A 49 8.62 4.14 -5.60
CA TYR A 49 8.33 3.08 -6.56
C TYR A 49 7.96 3.61 -7.95
N SER A 50 8.41 4.83 -8.30
CA SER A 50 8.09 5.48 -9.59
C SER A 50 9.20 5.40 -10.63
N THR A 51 10.22 4.58 -10.42
CA THR A 51 11.27 4.38 -11.43
C THR A 51 10.76 3.50 -12.58
N LEU A 52 11.33 3.71 -13.77
CA LEU A 52 11.02 2.96 -15.00
C LEU A 52 11.74 1.61 -15.08
N LEU A 53 12.56 1.29 -14.07
CA LEU A 53 13.26 0.01 -14.01
C LEU A 53 12.25 -1.13 -13.82
N SER A 54 12.39 -2.17 -14.63
CA SER A 54 11.56 -3.38 -14.55
C SER A 54 11.72 -4.14 -13.23
N ALA A 55 12.84 -3.95 -12.53
CA ALA A 55 13.11 -4.53 -11.22
C ALA A 55 13.73 -3.48 -10.29
N HIS A 56 13.31 -3.48 -9.03
CA HIS A 56 13.82 -2.59 -7.99
C HIS A 56 14.53 -3.42 -6.93
N VAL A 57 15.71 -2.98 -6.51
CA VAL A 57 16.34 -3.52 -5.29
C VAL A 57 15.62 -2.92 -4.10
N LEU A 58 15.10 -3.79 -3.25
CA LEU A 58 14.41 -3.43 -2.02
C LEU A 58 15.34 -3.65 -0.83
N ASN A 59 15.18 -2.83 0.22
CA ASN A 59 15.93 -2.99 1.47
C ASN A 59 15.54 -4.26 2.26
N VAL A 60 14.42 -4.87 1.90
CA VAL A 60 13.88 -6.10 2.49
C VAL A 60 13.32 -6.98 1.36
N SER A 61 13.29 -8.29 1.56
CA SER A 61 12.62 -9.19 0.62
C SER A 61 11.13 -8.86 0.53
N ALA A 62 10.52 -9.13 -0.63
CA ALA A 62 9.07 -9.03 -0.76
C ALA A 62 8.31 -9.90 0.26
N ALA A 63 8.88 -11.04 0.65
CA ALA A 63 8.37 -11.91 1.70
C ALA A 63 8.35 -11.26 3.10
N GLY A 64 9.23 -10.28 3.35
CA GLY A 64 9.28 -9.51 4.59
C GLY A 64 8.43 -8.23 4.58
N MET A 65 7.68 -7.96 3.51
CA MET A 65 6.88 -6.75 3.36
C MET A 65 5.39 -7.04 3.52
N SER A 66 4.67 -6.10 4.14
CA SER A 66 3.21 -6.11 4.16
C SER A 66 2.65 -4.69 4.26
N ALA A 67 1.45 -4.50 3.71
CA ALA A 67 0.64 -3.31 3.93
C ALA A 67 -0.17 -3.37 5.25
N TYR A 68 -0.20 -4.53 5.90
CA TYR A 68 -1.03 -4.83 7.08
C TYR A 68 -0.18 -5.48 8.17
N ALA A 69 -0.06 -4.82 9.32
CA ALA A 69 0.73 -5.33 10.44
C ALA A 69 0.14 -6.63 11.02
N ASP A 70 -1.17 -6.81 10.92
CA ASP A 70 -1.93 -8.00 11.34
C ASP A 70 -1.92 -9.14 10.31
N ASP A 71 -1.45 -8.89 9.08
CA ASP A 71 -1.26 -9.91 8.03
C ASP A 71 0.14 -9.75 7.41
N PRO A 72 1.22 -10.20 8.09
CA PRO A 72 2.59 -10.04 7.61
C PRO A 72 2.86 -10.71 6.25
N GLY A 73 2.07 -11.72 5.86
CA GLY A 73 2.20 -12.43 4.59
C GLY A 73 1.41 -11.81 3.43
N ASN A 74 0.73 -10.68 3.65
CA ASN A 74 -0.24 -10.12 2.70
C ASN A 74 0.36 -9.87 1.31
N PHE A 75 1.48 -9.15 1.24
CA PHE A 75 2.09 -8.78 -0.03
C PHE A 75 2.67 -9.98 -0.76
N TRP A 76 3.31 -10.90 -0.03
CA TRP A 76 3.85 -12.13 -0.61
C TRP A 76 2.77 -13.04 -1.19
N ARG A 77 1.64 -13.19 -0.50
CA ARG A 77 0.47 -13.93 -1.00
C ARG A 77 -0.08 -13.28 -2.27
N TRP A 78 -0.22 -11.97 -2.26
CA TRP A 78 -0.69 -11.19 -3.41
C TRP A 78 0.22 -11.34 -4.66
N LEU A 79 1.54 -11.40 -4.47
CA LEU A 79 2.49 -11.64 -5.57
C LEU A 79 2.31 -13.03 -6.19
N GLN A 80 2.20 -14.06 -5.34
CA GLN A 80 2.00 -15.45 -5.79
C GLN A 80 0.68 -15.63 -6.53
N GLU A 81 -0.43 -15.07 -6.01
CA GLU A 81 -1.75 -15.13 -6.65
C GLU A 81 -1.77 -14.49 -8.04
N ARG A 82 -0.83 -13.60 -8.34
CA ARG A 82 -0.68 -12.94 -9.65
C ARG A 82 0.37 -13.56 -10.55
N GLY A 83 1.04 -14.64 -10.10
CA GLY A 83 2.15 -15.26 -10.82
C GLY A 83 3.36 -14.32 -10.96
N LEU A 84 3.50 -13.35 -10.06
CA LEU A 84 4.62 -12.39 -10.03
C LEU A 84 5.76 -12.85 -9.12
N ALA A 85 5.52 -13.90 -8.33
CA ALA A 85 6.52 -14.58 -7.55
C ALA A 85 6.20 -16.08 -7.49
N THR A 86 7.22 -16.91 -7.51
CA THR A 86 7.14 -18.36 -7.26
C THR A 86 7.70 -18.70 -5.88
N ALA A 87 7.29 -19.83 -5.30
CA ALA A 87 7.73 -20.26 -3.97
C ALA A 87 9.26 -20.45 -3.86
N GLU A 88 9.95 -20.64 -5.00
CA GLU A 88 11.40 -20.83 -5.08
C GLU A 88 12.20 -19.51 -5.09
N GLU A 89 11.54 -18.35 -5.24
CA GLU A 89 12.20 -17.03 -5.35
C GLU A 89 12.40 -16.32 -4.00
N ALA A 90 12.12 -16.98 -2.87
CA ALA A 90 12.45 -16.42 -1.57
C ALA A 90 13.99 -16.33 -1.44
N PRO A 91 14.60 -15.13 -1.39
CA PRO A 91 16.04 -15.04 -1.32
C PRO A 91 16.51 -15.61 0.02
N PHE A 92 17.39 -16.60 -0.06
CA PHE A 92 18.13 -17.13 1.08
C PHE A 92 19.15 -16.06 1.51
N TYR A 93 18.79 -15.22 2.48
CA TYR A 93 19.76 -14.38 3.16
C TYR A 93 20.36 -15.20 4.31
N ALA A 94 21.45 -15.92 4.02
CA ALA A 94 22.39 -16.40 5.02
C ALA A 94 23.29 -15.26 5.50
#